data_AF-A0A2P8DE02-F1
#
_entry.id   AF-A0A2P8DE02-F1
#
_cell.length_a   1.000
_cell.length_b   1.000
_cell.length_c   1.000
_cell.angle_alpha   90.00
_cell.angle_beta   90.00
_cell.angle_gamma   90.00
#
_symmetry.space_group_name_H-M   'P 1'
#
loop_
_entity.id
_entity.type
_entity.pdbx_description
1 polymer ?
#
loop_
_entity_poly.entity_id
_entity_poly.type
_entity_poly.pdbx_seq_one_letter_code
_entity_poly.pdbx_strand_id
1 'polypeptide(L)'
;MKDDPADGVHNEITGDAHSVVQARDIHGDVVFHAAAPREGADPRPLVLAGAVHTNPVELAATVRANWSTARRRFVANMGTSGAPSEGWRDLATWLRSFDDPEADDIEGRIELIDRRLTGGTLPPDVKLLYLLRWLDPNGEAVYRGHSVTVERLAEVALRRRLAPDGADARLYEDLHKHRLLDVFAGFARLRGLKGKQRDWDDARKRWHIILEQCSHMPRDVRRTADRDARRPLLATVLPPPAKSLRPADVLAQPSAGSVAWFDELISKAGGARSPFGMVAQFVTGELASAYASRQRADGERARQDREADRQRREAGEERARLQREWADYESGLHTPAARLLSIGRAAVWVSLWSCLAFAAVSLLWVAMWDWTWQWGSGTASALWLAGTHIALAAVPAVCFRAIAASALGGTYRPPILRPAQWLPTRRPDAVRLVVRLALFLGMAYLAGALTHDFLAAIEKSGLPRGQMGAVAFTDISPFGNVISLRDVGSQMALGEGLSALCFVLVSVAVFVLAPLWAGRARRWDEAHQQRVREYQAGR
;
A
#
# COMPACT_ATOMS: atom_id res chain seq x y z
N MET A 1 25.33 35.37 -9.74
CA MET A 1 25.83 36.54 -9.00
C MET A 1 26.11 36.12 -7.56
N LYS A 2 27.26 35.49 -7.36
CA LYS A 2 28.13 35.61 -6.19
C LYS A 2 29.39 34.83 -6.56
N ASP A 3 30.41 35.61 -6.86
CA ASP A 3 31.74 35.21 -7.30
C ASP A 3 32.51 34.59 -6.13
N ASP A 4 33.31 33.57 -6.43
CA ASP A 4 34.58 33.35 -5.73
C ASP A 4 35.58 32.70 -6.71
N PRO A 5 36.82 33.19 -6.83
CA PRO A 5 37.74 32.83 -7.90
C PRO A 5 38.87 31.87 -7.47
N ALA A 6 39.44 31.23 -8.49
CA ALA A 6 40.85 30.92 -8.73
C ALA A 6 41.68 30.24 -7.61
N ASP A 7 42.16 29.03 -7.93
CA ASP A 7 43.59 28.73 -7.84
C ASP A 7 43.98 27.69 -8.90
N GLY A 8 44.69 28.17 -9.92
CA GLY A 8 45.31 27.37 -10.97
C GLY A 8 46.79 27.19 -10.65
N VAL A 9 47.22 25.94 -10.53
CA VAL A 9 48.64 25.58 -10.42
C VAL A 9 49.13 25.14 -11.79
N HIS A 10 49.78 26.07 -12.49
CA HIS A 10 50.67 25.77 -13.61
C HIS A 10 51.98 25.20 -13.06
N ASN A 11 52.31 23.97 -13.45
CA ASN A 11 53.68 23.46 -13.33
C ASN A 11 54.35 23.54 -14.70
N GLU A 12 55.08 24.63 -14.88
CA GLU A 12 56.05 24.86 -15.93
C GLU A 12 57.39 24.26 -15.44
N ILE A 13 57.86 23.21 -16.11
CA ILE A 13 59.22 22.67 -15.89
C ILE A 13 59.99 22.89 -17.19
N THR A 14 60.68 24.02 -17.24
CA THR A 14 61.82 24.28 -18.11
C THR A 14 63.08 23.70 -17.47
N GLY A 15 63.90 22.99 -18.25
CA GLY A 15 65.18 22.47 -17.79
C GLY A 15 66.02 21.92 -18.94
N ASP A 16 66.57 22.83 -19.75
CA ASP A 16 67.75 22.57 -20.59
C ASP A 16 68.97 22.27 -19.70
N ALA A 17 69.78 21.28 -20.08
CA ALA A 17 71.24 21.43 -20.13
C ALA A 17 71.92 20.17 -20.67
N HIS A 18 72.72 20.41 -21.71
CA HIS A 18 73.75 19.55 -22.28
C HIS A 18 74.59 18.78 -21.25
N SER A 19 74.77 17.48 -21.51
CA SER A 19 75.93 16.72 -21.03
C SER A 19 76.41 15.80 -22.15
N VAL A 20 77.44 16.30 -22.83
CA VAL A 20 78.32 15.54 -23.71
C VAL A 20 79.38 14.89 -22.82
N VAL A 21 79.35 13.57 -22.66
CA VAL A 21 80.45 12.80 -22.07
C VAL A 21 80.65 11.48 -22.84
N GLN A 22 81.69 11.52 -23.67
CA GLN A 22 82.66 10.46 -23.99
C GLN A 22 82.15 9.02 -24.21
N ALA A 23 82.07 8.66 -25.50
CA ALA A 23 82.27 7.30 -25.96
C ALA A 23 83.68 6.84 -25.57
N ARG A 24 83.76 5.80 -24.73
CA ARG A 24 85.00 5.10 -24.41
C ARG A 24 84.95 3.75 -25.12
N ASP A 25 85.74 3.64 -26.18
CA ASP A 25 86.07 2.39 -26.85
C ASP A 25 86.65 1.41 -25.82
N ILE A 26 85.95 0.30 -25.59
CA ILE A 26 86.50 -0.90 -24.98
C ILE A 26 86.34 -2.01 -26.02
N HIS A 27 87.32 -2.08 -26.93
CA HIS A 27 87.62 -3.29 -27.68
C HIS A 27 88.18 -4.33 -26.70
N GLY A 28 87.27 -5.08 -26.07
CA GLY A 28 87.60 -6.32 -25.40
C GLY A 28 87.25 -7.46 -26.35
N ASP A 29 88.27 -8.04 -26.99
CA ASP A 29 88.18 -9.33 -27.68
C ASP A 29 87.79 -10.40 -26.64
N VAL A 30 86.48 -10.59 -26.44
CA VAL A 30 85.94 -11.76 -25.78
C VAL A 30 85.97 -12.88 -26.80
N VAL A 31 87.11 -13.56 -26.86
CA VAL A 31 87.23 -14.88 -27.48
C VAL A 31 86.27 -15.81 -26.74
N PHE A 32 85.08 -16.01 -27.31
CA PHE A 32 84.21 -17.10 -26.91
C PHE A 32 84.95 -18.41 -27.24
N HIS A 33 85.58 -19.00 -26.23
CA HIS A 33 85.95 -20.40 -26.29
C HIS A 33 84.64 -21.20 -26.40
N ALA A 34 84.27 -21.52 -27.64
CA ALA A 34 83.31 -22.56 -27.95
C ALA A 34 83.85 -23.85 -27.32
N ALA A 35 83.31 -24.20 -26.15
CA ALA A 35 83.53 -25.52 -25.59
C ALA A 35 83.04 -26.54 -26.63
N ALA A 36 83.92 -27.49 -26.95
CA ALA A 36 83.61 -28.56 -27.89
C ALA A 36 82.29 -29.26 -27.53
N PRO A 37 81.53 -29.76 -28.53
CA PRO A 37 80.28 -30.48 -28.29
C PRO A 37 80.58 -31.66 -27.37
N ARG A 38 79.92 -31.72 -26.22
CA ARG A 38 79.94 -32.93 -25.39
C ARG A 38 79.07 -33.96 -26.08
N GLU A 39 79.69 -34.82 -26.89
CA GLU A 39 79.04 -36.02 -27.42
C GLU A 39 78.42 -36.82 -26.27
N GLY A 40 77.09 -36.96 -26.28
CA GLY A 40 76.35 -38.04 -25.62
C GLY A 40 76.18 -37.96 -24.10
N ALA A 41 76.16 -36.78 -23.48
CA ALA A 41 75.80 -36.70 -22.06
C ALA A 41 74.29 -36.91 -21.88
N ASP A 42 73.87 -38.12 -21.49
CA ASP A 42 72.48 -38.43 -21.18
C ASP A 42 71.87 -37.37 -20.22
N PRO A 43 70.63 -36.90 -20.47
CA PRO A 43 70.00 -35.87 -19.66
C PRO A 43 69.91 -36.33 -18.20
N ARG A 44 70.47 -35.53 -17.28
CA ARG A 44 70.43 -35.81 -15.84
C ARG A 44 68.97 -35.97 -15.42
N PRO A 45 68.54 -37.09 -14.80
CA PRO A 45 67.11 -37.34 -14.53
C PRO A 45 66.50 -36.32 -13.55
N LEU A 46 65.25 -35.90 -13.82
CA LEU A 46 64.46 -35.03 -12.94
C LEU A 46 63.40 -35.84 -12.18
N VAL A 47 63.30 -35.66 -10.86
CA VAL A 47 62.30 -36.36 -10.04
C VAL A 47 61.11 -35.46 -9.75
N LEU A 48 59.88 -35.91 -10.04
CA LEU A 48 58.64 -35.24 -9.67
C LEU A 48 57.63 -36.25 -9.14
N ALA A 49 57.02 -35.97 -7.99
CA ALA A 49 56.03 -36.85 -7.36
C ALA A 49 56.48 -38.33 -7.21
N GLY A 50 57.78 -38.55 -6.98
CA GLY A 50 58.38 -39.88 -6.84
C GLY A 50 58.74 -40.57 -8.16
N ALA A 51 58.32 -40.03 -9.30
CA ALA A 51 58.68 -40.53 -10.63
C ALA A 51 59.95 -39.85 -11.15
N VAL A 52 60.78 -40.61 -11.87
CA VAL A 52 62.01 -40.14 -12.52
C VAL A 52 61.70 -39.86 -13.99
N HIS A 53 62.14 -38.72 -14.50
CA HIS A 53 61.86 -38.26 -15.86
C HIS A 53 63.15 -37.98 -16.63
N THR A 54 63.27 -38.60 -17.80
CA THR A 54 64.38 -38.40 -18.74
C THR A 54 63.96 -37.67 -20.01
N ASN A 55 62.67 -37.60 -20.32
CA ASN A 55 62.15 -36.88 -21.49
C ASN A 55 61.02 -35.89 -21.16
N PRO A 56 60.77 -34.90 -22.03
CA PRO A 56 59.76 -33.85 -21.81
C PRO A 56 58.32 -34.34 -21.72
N VAL A 57 57.94 -35.35 -22.51
CA VAL A 57 56.56 -35.84 -22.58
C VAL A 57 56.15 -36.53 -21.28
N GLU A 58 57.03 -37.35 -20.70
CA GLU A 58 56.80 -37.97 -19.40
C GLU A 58 56.65 -36.95 -18.27
N LEU A 59 57.53 -35.94 -18.25
CA LEU A 59 57.42 -34.87 -17.26
C LEU A 59 56.10 -34.12 -17.42
N ALA A 60 55.69 -33.81 -18.65
CA ALA A 60 54.41 -33.16 -18.92
C ALA A 60 53.22 -33.98 -18.40
N ALA A 61 53.22 -35.29 -18.62
CA ALA A 61 52.18 -36.20 -18.10
C ALA A 61 52.11 -36.15 -16.55
N THR A 62 53.26 -36.23 -15.87
CA THR A 62 53.31 -36.13 -14.40
C THR A 62 52.90 -34.75 -13.89
N VAL A 63 53.28 -33.66 -14.57
CA VAL A 63 52.87 -32.29 -14.21
C VAL A 63 51.36 -32.13 -14.32
N ARG A 64 50.72 -32.68 -15.36
CA ARG A 64 49.25 -32.67 -15.51
C ARG A 64 48.56 -33.41 -14.37
N ALA A 65 49.05 -34.60 -14.02
CA ALA A 65 48.50 -35.41 -12.93
C ALA A 65 48.76 -34.82 -11.53
N ASN A 66 49.87 -34.10 -11.35
CA ASN A 66 50.34 -33.62 -10.05
C ASN A 66 50.54 -32.08 -10.03
N TRP A 67 49.60 -31.34 -10.61
CA TRP A 67 49.71 -29.88 -10.82
C TRP A 67 50.18 -29.12 -9.58
N SER A 68 49.52 -29.32 -8.44
CA SER A 68 49.83 -28.61 -7.20
C SER A 68 51.23 -28.90 -6.67
N THR A 69 51.71 -30.12 -6.87
CA THR A 69 53.06 -30.54 -6.48
C THR A 69 54.11 -29.92 -7.39
N ALA A 70 53.90 -29.97 -8.71
CA ALA A 70 54.76 -29.31 -9.69
C ALA A 70 54.84 -27.79 -9.44
N ARG A 71 53.68 -27.16 -9.19
CA ARG A 71 53.57 -25.72 -8.92
C ARG A 71 54.41 -25.33 -7.73
N ARG A 72 54.23 -26.03 -6.60
CA ARG A 72 54.96 -25.75 -5.35
C ARG A 72 56.46 -25.96 -5.52
N ARG A 73 56.87 -27.06 -6.15
CA ARG A 73 58.28 -27.44 -6.31
C ARG A 73 59.04 -26.52 -7.25
N PHE A 74 58.45 -26.17 -8.39
CA PHE A 74 59.19 -25.52 -9.47
C PHE A 74 59.02 -24.01 -9.54
N VAL A 75 57.82 -23.49 -9.30
CA VAL A 75 57.48 -22.11 -9.71
C VAL A 75 56.88 -21.23 -8.62
N ALA A 76 56.31 -21.81 -7.56
CA ALA A 76 55.78 -21.02 -6.44
C ALA A 76 56.89 -20.48 -5.53
N ASN A 77 57.90 -21.32 -5.27
CA ASN A 77 59.01 -21.01 -4.38
C ASN A 77 60.32 -21.07 -5.17
N MET A 78 60.50 -20.20 -6.17
CA MET A 78 61.70 -20.22 -7.03
C MET A 78 62.97 -19.72 -6.33
N GLY A 79 62.85 -19.09 -5.17
CA GLY A 79 63.96 -18.38 -4.53
C GLY A 79 64.26 -17.05 -5.22
N THR A 80 65.43 -16.48 -4.93
CA THR A 80 65.94 -15.26 -5.58
C THR A 80 66.93 -15.63 -6.67
N SER A 81 67.32 -14.65 -7.51
CA SER A 81 68.35 -14.88 -8.54
C SER A 81 69.69 -15.32 -7.94
N GLY A 82 70.06 -14.82 -6.77
CA GLY A 82 71.29 -15.20 -6.05
C GLY A 82 71.18 -16.49 -5.21
N ALA A 83 69.95 -16.92 -4.90
CA ALA A 83 69.69 -18.13 -4.12
C ALA A 83 68.44 -18.84 -4.67
N PRO A 84 68.54 -19.50 -5.84
CA PRO A 84 67.41 -20.21 -6.41
C PRO A 84 67.07 -21.41 -5.53
N SER A 85 65.78 -21.75 -5.46
CA SER A 85 65.37 -22.97 -4.78
C SER A 85 65.90 -24.20 -5.51
N GLU A 86 66.07 -25.29 -4.76
CA GLU A 86 66.55 -26.56 -5.31
C GLU A 86 65.64 -27.06 -6.44
N GLY A 87 64.32 -27.05 -6.24
CA GLY A 87 63.37 -27.50 -7.26
C GLY A 87 63.44 -26.68 -8.55
N TRP A 88 63.61 -25.35 -8.47
CA TRP A 88 63.83 -24.52 -9.66
C TRP A 88 65.19 -24.78 -10.31
N ARG A 89 66.25 -24.91 -9.52
CA ARG A 89 67.61 -25.20 -10.02
C ARG A 89 67.65 -26.53 -10.76
N ASP A 90 67.02 -27.57 -10.21
CA ASP A 90 66.91 -28.89 -10.82
C ASP A 90 66.17 -28.82 -12.16
N LEU A 91 64.99 -28.18 -12.18
CA LEU A 91 64.21 -28.03 -13.41
C LEU A 91 64.99 -27.23 -14.46
N ALA A 92 65.60 -26.10 -14.09
CA ALA A 92 66.33 -25.27 -15.03
C ALA A 92 67.59 -25.98 -15.57
N THR A 93 68.25 -26.80 -14.76
CA THR A 93 69.38 -27.64 -15.21
C THR A 93 68.90 -28.72 -16.17
N TRP A 94 67.81 -29.40 -15.82
CA TRP A 94 67.19 -30.43 -16.66
C TRP A 94 66.72 -29.86 -18.01
N LEU A 95 66.02 -28.73 -18.03
CA LEU A 95 65.60 -28.07 -19.27
C LEU A 95 66.78 -27.72 -20.17
N ARG A 96 67.90 -27.25 -19.59
CA ARG A 96 69.11 -26.89 -20.36
C ARG A 96 69.85 -28.08 -20.96
N SER A 97 69.56 -29.31 -20.53
CA SER A 97 70.16 -30.52 -21.13
C SER A 97 69.56 -30.91 -22.49
N PHE A 98 68.46 -30.27 -22.91
CA PHE A 98 67.87 -30.42 -24.24
C PHE A 98 68.43 -29.35 -25.19
N ASP A 99 69.68 -29.49 -25.60
CA ASP A 99 70.46 -28.53 -26.39
C ASP A 99 70.84 -29.02 -27.80
N ASP A 100 70.20 -30.10 -28.29
CA ASP A 100 70.42 -30.60 -29.64
C ASP A 100 69.72 -29.68 -30.68
N PRO A 101 70.44 -28.98 -31.56
CA PRO A 101 69.84 -28.08 -32.54
C PRO A 101 68.98 -28.79 -33.61
N GLU A 102 69.20 -30.10 -33.83
CA GLU A 102 68.45 -30.87 -34.81
C GLU A 102 67.14 -31.43 -34.24
N ALA A 103 67.13 -31.74 -32.93
CA ALA A 103 66.00 -32.38 -32.26
C ALA A 103 65.17 -31.44 -31.36
N ASP A 104 65.79 -30.40 -30.78
CA ASP A 104 65.21 -29.57 -29.72
C ASP A 104 64.95 -28.11 -30.13
N ASP A 105 63.87 -27.54 -29.59
CA ASP A 105 63.55 -26.11 -29.73
C ASP A 105 64.38 -25.25 -28.75
N ILE A 106 65.65 -25.02 -29.10
CA ILE A 106 66.63 -24.26 -28.30
C ILE A 106 66.15 -22.84 -28.02
N GLU A 107 65.62 -22.13 -29.03
CA GLU A 107 65.16 -20.75 -28.89
C GLU A 107 63.93 -20.67 -27.99
N GLY A 108 62.94 -21.55 -28.20
CA GLY A 108 61.74 -21.61 -27.36
C GLY A 108 62.05 -21.99 -25.92
N ARG A 109 63.07 -22.83 -25.70
CA ARG A 109 63.57 -23.16 -24.35
C ARG A 109 64.19 -21.95 -23.67
N ILE A 110 65.04 -21.18 -24.36
CA ILE A 110 65.65 -19.95 -23.82
C ILE A 110 64.54 -18.94 -23.49
N GLU A 111 63.58 -18.73 -24.40
CA GLU A 111 62.44 -17.83 -24.15
C GLU A 111 61.62 -18.29 -22.93
N LEU A 112 61.36 -19.59 -22.81
CA LEU A 112 60.65 -20.19 -21.69
C LEU A 112 61.36 -19.86 -20.37
N ILE A 113 62.64 -20.19 -20.25
CA ILE A 113 63.40 -20.01 -19.00
C ILE A 113 63.49 -18.52 -18.68
N ASP A 114 63.99 -17.70 -19.61
CA ASP A 114 64.43 -16.34 -19.33
C ASP A 114 63.28 -15.32 -19.28
N ARG A 115 62.18 -15.56 -20.01
CA ARG A 115 61.06 -14.60 -20.07
C ARG A 115 59.81 -15.10 -19.36
N ARG A 116 59.54 -16.41 -19.39
CA ARG A 116 58.27 -16.95 -18.87
C ARG A 116 58.41 -17.47 -17.44
N LEU A 117 59.42 -18.29 -17.16
CA LEU A 117 59.58 -18.93 -15.85
C LEU A 117 60.24 -17.99 -14.84
N THR A 118 61.30 -17.27 -15.20
CA THR A 118 61.96 -16.30 -14.29
C THR A 118 61.23 -14.96 -14.20
N GLY A 119 60.35 -14.64 -15.15
CA GLY A 119 59.56 -13.41 -15.14
C GLY A 119 58.74 -13.26 -13.85
N GLY A 120 58.94 -12.15 -13.13
CA GLY A 120 58.24 -11.88 -11.86
C GLY A 120 56.76 -11.49 -12.03
N THR A 121 56.32 -11.20 -13.25
CA THR A 121 54.96 -10.71 -13.54
C THR A 121 53.93 -11.83 -13.72
N LEU A 122 54.38 -13.06 -13.98
CA LEU A 122 53.49 -14.20 -14.22
C LEU A 122 53.21 -14.98 -12.93
N PRO A 123 51.94 -15.32 -12.64
CA PRO A 123 51.64 -16.16 -11.50
C PRO A 123 52.11 -17.61 -11.74
N PRO A 124 52.38 -18.39 -10.68
CA PRO A 124 52.93 -19.75 -10.79
C PRO A 124 52.14 -20.68 -11.71
N ASP A 125 50.81 -20.62 -11.71
CA ASP A 125 49.99 -21.49 -12.58
C ASP A 125 50.17 -21.17 -14.07
N VAL A 126 50.36 -19.90 -14.41
CA VAL A 126 50.60 -19.49 -15.79
C VAL A 126 52.01 -19.90 -16.22
N LYS A 127 53.00 -19.84 -15.32
CA LYS A 127 54.35 -20.37 -15.56
C LYS A 127 54.32 -21.86 -15.89
N LEU A 128 53.56 -22.66 -15.13
CA LEU A 128 53.38 -24.08 -15.43
C LEU A 128 52.70 -24.33 -16.78
N LEU A 129 51.73 -23.49 -17.17
CA LEU A 129 51.09 -23.63 -18.47
C LEU A 129 52.09 -23.40 -19.62
N TYR A 130 52.97 -22.40 -19.50
CA TYR A 130 54.05 -22.20 -20.47
C TYR A 130 55.05 -23.37 -20.50
N LEU A 131 55.38 -23.92 -19.32
CA LEU A 131 56.21 -25.11 -19.22
C LEU A 131 55.57 -26.30 -19.95
N LEU A 132 54.30 -26.62 -19.68
CA LEU A 132 53.58 -27.70 -20.35
C LEU A 132 53.52 -27.52 -21.87
N ARG A 133 53.32 -26.28 -22.34
CA ARG A 133 53.29 -25.97 -23.77
C ARG A 133 54.61 -26.31 -24.46
N TRP A 134 55.74 -26.07 -23.80
CA TRP A 134 57.05 -26.40 -24.34
C TRP A 134 57.36 -27.90 -24.22
N LEU A 135 57.03 -28.52 -23.08
CA LEU A 135 57.31 -29.94 -22.83
C LEU A 135 56.54 -30.88 -23.76
N ASP A 136 55.25 -30.59 -24.00
CA ASP A 136 54.38 -31.44 -24.79
C ASP A 136 53.23 -30.60 -25.42
N PRO A 137 53.49 -29.94 -26.55
CA PRO A 137 52.50 -29.12 -27.25
C PRO A 137 51.35 -29.96 -27.84
N ASN A 138 51.51 -31.28 -28.01
CA ASN A 138 50.49 -32.15 -28.60
C ASN A 138 49.53 -32.75 -27.56
N GLY A 139 49.94 -32.78 -26.30
CA GLY A 139 49.11 -33.29 -25.21
C GLY A 139 47.98 -32.37 -24.79
N GLU A 140 47.28 -32.78 -23.73
CA GLU A 140 46.12 -32.09 -23.21
C GLU A 140 46.49 -30.76 -22.54
N ALA A 141 45.74 -29.70 -22.83
CA ALA A 141 45.87 -28.44 -22.13
C ALA A 141 45.21 -28.55 -20.75
N VAL A 142 46.02 -28.42 -19.70
CA VAL A 142 45.55 -28.46 -18.30
C VAL A 142 45.89 -27.13 -17.63
N TYR A 143 44.94 -26.58 -16.86
CA TYR A 143 45.14 -25.40 -16.04
C TYR A 143 44.64 -25.66 -14.63
N ARG A 144 45.51 -25.53 -13.62
CA ARG A 144 45.18 -25.82 -12.22
C ARG A 144 44.59 -27.22 -12.00
N GLY A 145 45.15 -28.22 -12.69
CA GLY A 145 44.70 -29.61 -12.63
C GLY A 145 43.39 -29.90 -13.37
N HIS A 146 42.86 -28.95 -14.12
CA HIS A 146 41.62 -29.11 -14.88
C HIS A 146 41.88 -29.06 -16.38
N SER A 147 41.31 -30.01 -17.13
CA SER A 147 41.33 -29.98 -18.59
C SER A 147 40.65 -28.73 -19.13
N VAL A 148 41.27 -28.09 -20.11
CA VAL A 148 40.78 -26.91 -20.82
C VAL A 148 40.52 -27.30 -22.27
N THR A 149 39.24 -27.25 -22.65
CA THR A 149 38.79 -27.43 -24.04
C THR A 149 38.05 -26.18 -24.52
N VAL A 150 37.78 -26.08 -25.83
CA VAL A 150 36.98 -24.97 -26.38
C VAL A 150 35.57 -24.96 -25.79
N GLU A 151 34.99 -26.14 -25.59
CA GLU A 151 33.67 -26.36 -25.01
C GLU A 151 33.62 -25.87 -23.57
N ARG A 152 34.62 -26.24 -22.75
CA ARG A 152 34.73 -25.75 -21.37
C ARG A 152 34.88 -24.22 -21.33
N LEU A 153 35.69 -23.64 -22.20
CA LEU A 153 35.84 -22.18 -22.27
C LEU A 153 34.50 -21.50 -22.61
N ALA A 154 33.72 -22.10 -23.50
CA ALA A 154 32.39 -21.62 -23.85
C ALA A 154 31.38 -21.76 -22.70
N GLU A 155 31.39 -22.90 -22.00
CA GLU A 155 30.57 -23.12 -20.79
C GLU A 155 30.87 -22.07 -19.71
N VAL A 156 32.15 -21.83 -19.43
CA VAL A 156 32.57 -20.81 -18.45
C VAL A 156 32.17 -19.40 -18.89
N ALA A 157 32.28 -19.11 -20.19
CA ALA A 157 31.87 -17.82 -20.77
C ALA A 157 30.36 -17.58 -20.71
N LEU A 158 29.55 -18.63 -20.81
CA LEU A 158 28.08 -18.56 -20.84
C LEU A 158 27.41 -18.84 -19.49
N ARG A 159 28.15 -19.25 -18.46
CA ARG A 159 27.58 -19.48 -17.13
C ARG A 159 27.16 -18.14 -16.51
N ARG A 160 25.90 -18.01 -16.08
CA ARG A 160 25.36 -16.75 -15.52
C ARG A 160 26.14 -16.24 -14.31
N ARG A 161 26.42 -17.12 -13.36
CA ARG A 161 27.18 -16.81 -12.15
C ARG A 161 28.32 -17.82 -11.99
N LEU A 162 29.53 -17.32 -11.79
CA LEU A 162 30.65 -18.14 -11.32
C LEU A 162 30.73 -17.99 -9.80
N ALA A 163 31.03 -19.09 -9.10
CA ALA A 163 31.38 -19.00 -7.69
C ALA A 163 32.64 -18.11 -7.58
N PRO A 164 32.66 -17.05 -6.74
CA PRO A 164 33.76 -16.09 -6.68
C PRO A 164 35.14 -16.72 -6.54
N ASP A 165 35.24 -17.78 -5.73
CA ASP A 165 36.48 -18.53 -5.49
C ASP A 165 36.53 -19.88 -6.23
N GLY A 166 35.67 -20.07 -7.23
CA GLY A 166 35.61 -21.28 -8.03
C GLY A 166 36.80 -21.41 -8.99
N ALA A 167 37.10 -22.64 -9.43
CA ALA A 167 38.13 -22.89 -10.44
C ALA A 167 37.86 -22.09 -11.73
N ASP A 168 36.61 -22.04 -12.17
CA ASP A 168 36.20 -21.36 -13.40
C ASP A 168 36.26 -19.83 -13.31
N ALA A 169 35.96 -19.25 -12.14
CA ALA A 169 36.10 -17.80 -11.91
C ALA A 169 37.56 -17.37 -12.05
N ARG A 170 38.47 -18.17 -11.46
CA ARG A 170 39.90 -17.86 -11.52
C ARG A 170 40.49 -18.14 -12.90
N LEU A 171 40.07 -19.21 -13.59
CA LEU A 171 40.43 -19.42 -14.99
C LEU A 171 40.01 -18.21 -15.85
N TYR A 172 38.79 -17.71 -15.66
CA TYR A 172 38.29 -16.54 -16.37
C TYR A 172 39.10 -15.26 -16.07
N GLU A 173 39.42 -15.02 -14.80
CA GLU A 173 40.25 -13.87 -14.40
C GLU A 173 41.63 -13.94 -15.08
N ASP A 174 42.28 -15.12 -15.03
CA ASP A 174 43.59 -15.32 -15.61
C ASP A 174 43.57 -15.25 -17.14
N LEU A 175 42.50 -15.73 -17.80
CA LEU A 175 42.28 -15.57 -19.25
C LEU A 175 42.35 -14.09 -19.65
N HIS A 176 41.70 -13.22 -18.88
CA HIS A 176 41.73 -11.78 -19.14
C HIS A 176 43.08 -11.15 -18.80
N LYS A 177 43.59 -11.40 -17.59
CA LYS A 177 44.77 -10.70 -17.06
C LYS A 177 46.08 -11.13 -17.73
N HIS A 178 46.18 -12.41 -18.08
CA HIS A 178 47.40 -13.03 -18.58
C HIS A 178 47.30 -13.50 -20.03
N ARG A 179 46.22 -13.13 -20.73
CA ARG A 179 46.01 -13.42 -22.16
C ARG A 179 46.14 -14.92 -22.49
N LEU A 180 45.56 -15.77 -21.65
CA LEU A 180 45.79 -17.22 -21.74
C LEU A 180 45.26 -17.85 -23.02
N LEU A 181 44.35 -17.22 -23.75
CA LEU A 181 43.89 -17.74 -25.06
C LEU A 181 45.06 -17.91 -26.05
N ASP A 182 45.99 -16.96 -26.06
CA ASP A 182 47.18 -17.02 -26.92
C ASP A 182 48.16 -18.12 -26.44
N VAL A 183 48.18 -18.41 -25.14
CA VAL A 183 48.99 -19.49 -24.56
C VAL A 183 48.39 -20.85 -24.89
N PHE A 184 47.08 -21.00 -24.68
CA PHE A 184 46.34 -22.21 -25.02
C PHE A 184 46.41 -22.53 -26.51
N ALA A 185 46.47 -21.51 -27.38
CA ALA A 185 46.65 -21.69 -28.82
C ALA A 185 47.96 -22.40 -29.21
N GLY A 186 48.94 -22.49 -28.30
CA GLY A 186 50.15 -23.26 -28.52
C GLY A 186 49.99 -24.78 -28.38
N PHE A 187 48.88 -25.24 -27.79
CA PHE A 187 48.55 -26.67 -27.77
C PHE A 187 47.85 -27.06 -29.08
N ALA A 188 48.23 -28.20 -29.66
CA ALA A 188 47.76 -28.63 -30.98
C ALA A 188 46.23 -28.68 -31.09
N ARG A 189 45.56 -29.21 -30.07
CA ARG A 189 44.08 -29.30 -29.99
C ARG A 189 43.37 -27.95 -29.88
N LEU A 190 44.08 -26.93 -29.39
CA LEU A 190 43.55 -25.59 -29.14
C LEU A 190 44.11 -24.54 -30.11
N ARG A 191 44.82 -24.95 -31.17
CA ARG A 191 45.43 -24.06 -32.17
C ARG A 191 44.42 -23.10 -32.82
N GLY A 192 43.15 -23.48 -32.88
CA GLY A 192 42.05 -22.62 -33.33
C GLY A 192 41.81 -21.37 -32.46
N LEU A 193 42.42 -21.27 -31.27
CA LEU A 193 42.38 -20.09 -30.42
C LEU A 193 43.38 -18.99 -30.83
N LYS A 194 44.27 -19.25 -31.80
CA LYS A 194 45.26 -18.27 -32.27
C LYS A 194 44.56 -16.99 -32.72
N GLY A 195 44.93 -15.86 -32.12
CA GLY A 195 44.35 -14.54 -32.42
C GLY A 195 43.03 -14.24 -31.70
N LYS A 196 42.42 -15.20 -31.00
CA LYS A 196 41.12 -15.01 -30.32
C LYS A 196 41.19 -14.06 -29.14
N GLN A 197 42.35 -13.86 -28.54
CA GLN A 197 42.53 -12.81 -27.55
C GLN A 197 42.29 -11.42 -28.15
N ARG A 198 42.85 -11.15 -29.33
CA ARG A 198 42.66 -9.87 -30.02
C ARG A 198 41.20 -9.69 -30.44
N ASP A 199 40.60 -10.73 -31.03
CA ASP A 199 39.18 -10.71 -31.40
C ASP A 199 38.30 -10.40 -30.17
N TRP A 200 38.61 -10.98 -29.00
CA TRP A 200 37.89 -10.74 -27.76
C TRP A 200 38.03 -9.29 -27.27
N ASP A 201 39.26 -8.76 -27.27
CA ASP A 201 39.54 -7.38 -26.87
C ASP A 201 38.84 -6.37 -27.81
N ASP A 202 38.83 -6.65 -29.11
CA ASP A 202 38.13 -5.82 -30.09
C ASP A 202 36.61 -5.93 -29.99
N ALA A 203 36.08 -7.12 -29.69
CA ALA A 203 34.66 -7.30 -29.38
C ALA A 203 34.25 -6.48 -28.15
N ARG A 204 35.11 -6.39 -27.12
CA ARG A 204 34.87 -5.54 -25.94
C ARG A 204 34.85 -4.05 -26.27
N LYS A 205 35.81 -3.56 -27.06
CA LYS A 205 35.81 -2.16 -27.51
C LYS A 205 34.53 -1.85 -28.30
N ARG A 206 34.14 -2.74 -29.21
CA ARG A 206 32.92 -2.57 -30.02
C ARG A 206 31.66 -2.60 -29.15
N TRP A 207 31.60 -3.48 -28.15
CA TRP A 207 30.51 -3.51 -27.19
C TRP A 207 30.38 -2.19 -26.42
N HIS A 208 31.50 -1.62 -25.97
CA HIS A 208 31.51 -0.32 -25.30
C HIS A 208 30.92 0.79 -26.17
N ILE A 209 31.34 0.85 -27.44
CA ILE A 209 30.80 1.82 -28.43
C ILE A 209 29.29 1.63 -28.60
N ILE A 210 28.79 0.39 -28.68
CA ILE A 210 27.35 0.11 -28.76
C ILE A 210 26.62 0.66 -27.53
N LEU A 211 27.15 0.44 -26.32
CA LEU A 211 26.55 0.95 -25.09
C LEU A 211 26.53 2.48 -25.01
N GLU A 212 27.55 3.15 -25.52
CA GLU A 212 27.62 4.61 -25.57
C GLU A 212 26.60 5.21 -26.55
N GLN A 213 26.35 4.50 -27.67
CA GLN A 213 25.37 4.91 -28.68
C GLN A 213 23.91 4.76 -28.23
N CYS A 214 23.63 3.99 -27.17
CA CYS A 214 22.27 3.84 -26.64
C CYS A 214 21.92 5.01 -25.71
N SER A 215 21.28 6.04 -26.25
CA SER A 215 21.02 7.30 -25.53
C SER A 215 20.01 7.16 -24.39
N HIS A 216 19.05 6.24 -24.52
CA HIS A 216 17.97 6.08 -23.54
C HIS A 216 18.29 5.04 -22.45
N MET A 217 19.47 4.44 -22.48
CA MET A 217 19.86 3.40 -21.52
C MET A 217 20.19 4.01 -20.14
N PRO A 218 19.51 3.57 -19.06
CA PRO A 218 19.85 4.01 -17.71
C PRO A 218 21.31 3.73 -17.34
N ARG A 219 21.96 4.65 -16.60
CA ARG A 219 23.40 4.59 -16.30
C ARG A 219 23.79 3.34 -15.49
N ASP A 220 22.93 2.91 -14.57
CA ASP A 220 23.07 1.69 -13.77
C ASP A 220 23.03 0.43 -14.64
N VAL A 221 22.08 0.37 -15.58
CA VAL A 221 21.98 -0.73 -16.56
C VAL A 221 23.19 -0.73 -17.47
N ARG A 222 23.64 0.43 -17.96
CA ARG A 222 24.85 0.56 -18.80
C ARG A 222 26.11 0.04 -18.09
N ARG A 223 26.33 0.46 -16.84
CA ARG A 223 27.48 0.01 -16.02
C ARG A 223 27.45 -1.50 -15.78
N THR A 224 26.27 -2.04 -15.49
CA THR A 224 26.08 -3.48 -15.29
C THR A 224 26.34 -4.23 -16.60
N ALA A 225 25.82 -3.73 -17.72
CA ALA A 225 26.02 -4.29 -19.04
C ALA A 225 27.48 -4.32 -19.47
N ASP A 226 28.23 -3.24 -19.24
CA ASP A 226 29.66 -3.16 -19.55
C ASP A 226 30.49 -4.14 -18.70
N ARG A 227 30.21 -4.20 -17.39
CA ARG A 227 30.89 -5.11 -16.46
C ARG A 227 30.64 -6.59 -16.82
N ASP A 228 29.38 -6.94 -17.06
CA ASP A 228 28.94 -8.34 -17.11
C ASP A 228 29.04 -8.93 -18.54
N ALA A 229 29.20 -8.11 -19.58
CA ALA A 229 29.36 -8.57 -20.96
C ALA A 229 30.70 -9.23 -21.27
N ARG A 230 31.74 -9.00 -20.46
CA ARG A 230 33.09 -9.48 -20.75
C ARG A 230 33.15 -11.00 -20.97
N ARG A 231 32.39 -11.78 -20.18
CA ARG A 231 32.30 -13.25 -20.27
C ARG A 231 31.56 -13.72 -21.53
N PRO A 232 30.29 -13.35 -21.76
CA PRO A 232 29.57 -13.80 -22.95
C PRO A 232 30.21 -13.29 -24.26
N LEU A 233 30.93 -12.16 -24.26
CA LEU A 233 31.73 -11.73 -25.41
C LEU A 233 32.83 -12.72 -25.79
N LEU A 234 33.43 -13.42 -24.81
CA LEU A 234 34.39 -14.50 -25.10
C LEU A 234 33.73 -15.60 -25.94
N ALA A 235 32.51 -16.02 -25.56
CA ALA A 235 31.78 -17.05 -26.31
C ALA A 235 31.54 -16.66 -27.77
N THR A 236 31.41 -15.37 -28.09
CA THR A 236 31.21 -14.91 -29.47
C THR A 236 32.43 -15.09 -30.38
N VAL A 237 33.64 -15.13 -29.81
CA VAL A 237 34.89 -15.23 -30.58
C VAL A 237 35.46 -16.64 -30.63
N LEU A 238 34.95 -17.56 -29.79
CA LEU A 238 35.41 -18.95 -29.76
C LEU A 238 35.06 -19.71 -31.07
N PRO A 239 35.85 -20.75 -31.43
CA PRO A 239 35.62 -21.58 -32.61
C PRO A 239 34.25 -22.29 -32.64
N PRO A 240 33.79 -22.77 -33.82
CA PRO A 240 32.44 -23.28 -34.06
C PRO A 240 31.82 -24.33 -33.09
N PRO A 241 32.54 -25.29 -32.46
CA PRO A 241 31.87 -26.17 -31.48
C PRO A 241 31.35 -25.40 -30.25
N ALA A 242 31.87 -24.20 -29.98
CA ALA A 242 31.32 -23.30 -28.97
C ALA A 242 30.06 -22.56 -29.44
N LYS A 243 29.84 -22.38 -30.75
CA LYS A 243 28.71 -21.60 -31.29
C LYS A 243 27.39 -22.37 -31.24
N SER A 244 27.44 -23.70 -31.10
CA SER A 244 26.26 -24.55 -30.88
C SER A 244 25.76 -24.50 -29.43
N LEU A 245 26.60 -24.06 -28.48
CA LEU A 245 26.19 -23.71 -27.13
C LEU A 245 25.45 -22.37 -27.18
N ARG A 246 24.26 -22.38 -27.80
CA ARG A 246 23.28 -21.32 -27.55
C ARG A 246 22.85 -21.48 -26.10
N PRO A 247 22.70 -20.39 -25.33
CA PRO A 247 22.07 -20.47 -24.02
C PRO A 247 20.73 -21.20 -24.18
N ALA A 248 20.68 -22.48 -23.80
CA ALA A 248 19.51 -23.34 -23.96
C ALA A 248 18.34 -22.82 -23.12
N ASP A 249 18.67 -22.06 -22.09
CA ASP A 249 17.75 -21.23 -21.32
C ASP A 249 17.55 -19.92 -22.06
N VAL A 250 16.70 -19.97 -23.08
CA VAL A 250 16.05 -18.80 -23.67
C VAL A 250 15.40 -18.06 -22.51
N LEU A 251 16.11 -17.05 -22.03
CA LEU A 251 15.64 -16.14 -21.00
C LEU A 251 14.27 -15.65 -21.38
N ALA A 252 13.38 -15.51 -20.40
CA ALA A 252 12.11 -14.83 -20.57
C ALA A 252 12.38 -13.47 -21.20
N GLN A 253 12.24 -13.40 -22.53
CA GLN A 253 12.54 -12.22 -23.28
C GLN A 253 11.46 -11.21 -22.94
N PRO A 254 11.82 -9.95 -22.64
CA PRO A 254 10.83 -8.89 -22.65
C PRO A 254 10.17 -8.92 -24.03
N SER A 255 8.83 -8.88 -24.08
CA SER A 255 8.11 -8.79 -25.34
C SER A 255 8.62 -7.57 -26.11
N ALA A 256 8.85 -7.72 -27.42
CA ALA A 256 9.33 -6.63 -28.27
C ALA A 256 8.46 -5.38 -28.07
N GLY A 257 9.08 -4.21 -27.95
CA GLY A 257 8.38 -2.94 -27.71
C GLY A 257 8.04 -2.64 -26.24
N SER A 258 8.47 -3.47 -25.28
CA SER A 258 8.20 -3.20 -23.86
C SER A 258 9.20 -2.26 -23.20
N VAL A 259 10.43 -2.14 -23.70
CA VAL A 259 11.48 -1.30 -23.10
C VAL A 259 12.32 -0.66 -24.20
N ALA A 260 12.12 0.63 -24.43
CA ALA A 260 12.70 1.36 -25.56
C ALA A 260 14.24 1.27 -25.62
N TRP A 261 14.94 1.39 -24.49
CA TRP A 261 16.41 1.30 -24.47
C TRP A 261 16.92 -0.10 -24.80
N PHE A 262 16.14 -1.15 -24.49
CA PHE A 262 16.51 -2.53 -24.78
C PHE A 262 16.34 -2.82 -26.27
N ASP A 263 15.24 -2.36 -26.87
CA ASP A 263 15.01 -2.47 -28.32
C ASP A 263 16.09 -1.71 -29.11
N GLU A 264 16.47 -0.52 -28.64
CA GLU A 264 17.59 0.26 -29.21
C GLU A 264 18.91 -0.52 -29.12
N LEU A 265 19.24 -1.07 -27.95
CA LEU A 265 20.45 -1.88 -27.74
C LEU A 265 20.50 -3.08 -28.68
N ILE A 266 19.39 -3.82 -28.82
CA ILE A 266 19.30 -4.97 -29.71
C ILE A 266 19.46 -4.55 -31.18
N SER A 267 18.86 -3.42 -31.58
CA SER A 267 19.01 -2.86 -32.92
C SER A 267 20.46 -2.48 -33.23
N LYS A 268 21.12 -1.70 -32.35
CA LYS A 268 22.53 -1.28 -32.49
C LYS A 268 23.50 -2.45 -32.45
N ALA A 269 23.15 -3.53 -31.73
CA ALA A 269 23.92 -4.76 -31.71
C ALA A 269 23.86 -5.56 -33.03
N GLY A 270 22.98 -5.20 -33.96
CA GLY A 270 22.77 -5.92 -35.24
C GLY A 270 21.61 -6.92 -35.19
N GLY A 271 20.67 -6.75 -34.27
CA GLY A 271 19.49 -7.58 -34.10
C GLY A 271 19.67 -8.72 -33.09
N ALA A 272 18.55 -9.31 -32.66
CA ALA A 272 18.49 -10.31 -31.58
C ALA A 272 19.35 -11.57 -31.81
N ARG A 273 19.56 -11.95 -33.08
CA ARG A 273 20.33 -13.15 -33.46
C ARG A 273 21.81 -12.88 -33.74
N SER A 274 22.23 -11.62 -33.72
CA SER A 274 23.65 -11.27 -33.85
C SER A 274 24.43 -11.69 -32.60
N PRO A 275 25.76 -11.89 -32.69
CA PRO A 275 26.57 -12.21 -31.51
C PRO A 275 26.43 -11.18 -30.38
N PHE A 276 26.45 -9.88 -30.71
CA PHE A 276 26.24 -8.81 -29.73
C PHE A 276 24.79 -8.74 -29.23
N GLY A 277 23.80 -9.08 -30.06
CA GLY A 277 22.41 -9.17 -29.65
C GLY A 277 22.18 -10.27 -28.63
N MET A 278 22.81 -11.44 -28.81
CA MET A 278 22.78 -12.52 -27.83
C MET A 278 23.47 -12.11 -26.51
N VAL A 279 24.60 -11.39 -26.58
CA VAL A 279 25.26 -10.82 -25.39
C VAL A 279 24.33 -9.83 -24.68
N ALA A 280 23.68 -8.93 -25.42
CA ALA A 280 22.73 -7.97 -24.87
C ALA A 280 21.57 -8.67 -24.15
N GLN A 281 20.97 -9.69 -24.77
CA GLN A 281 19.92 -10.50 -24.15
C GLN A 281 20.41 -11.21 -22.89
N PHE A 282 21.59 -11.83 -22.95
CA PHE A 282 22.17 -12.56 -21.83
C PHE A 282 22.39 -11.67 -20.61
N VAL A 283 22.95 -10.48 -20.83
CA VAL A 283 23.37 -9.58 -19.76
C VAL A 283 22.23 -8.68 -19.25
N THR A 284 21.39 -8.18 -20.16
CA THR A 284 20.39 -7.14 -19.84
C THR A 284 18.96 -7.64 -19.90
N GLY A 285 18.70 -8.87 -20.35
CA GLY A 285 17.33 -9.40 -20.51
C GLY A 285 16.52 -9.41 -19.22
N GLU A 286 17.10 -9.84 -18.10
CA GLU A 286 16.40 -9.80 -16.79
C GLU A 286 16.15 -8.38 -16.30
N LEU A 287 17.10 -7.47 -16.51
CA LEU A 287 16.93 -6.06 -16.16
C LEU A 287 15.80 -5.45 -16.99
N ALA A 288 15.80 -5.67 -18.31
CA ALA A 288 14.75 -5.22 -19.20
C ALA A 288 13.37 -5.78 -18.79
N SER A 289 13.28 -7.08 -18.47
CA SER A 289 12.04 -7.68 -17.97
C SER A 289 11.58 -7.07 -16.65
N ALA A 290 12.49 -6.77 -15.71
CA ALA A 290 12.16 -6.08 -14.46
C ALA A 290 11.68 -4.64 -14.70
N TYR A 291 12.31 -3.90 -15.62
CA TYR A 291 11.88 -2.55 -16.02
C TYR A 291 10.51 -2.57 -16.68
N ALA A 292 10.25 -3.51 -17.59
CA ALA A 292 8.94 -3.68 -18.24
C ALA A 292 7.83 -3.93 -17.20
N SER A 293 8.09 -4.80 -16.22
CA SER A 293 7.13 -5.11 -15.15
C SER A 293 6.85 -3.89 -14.26
N ARG A 294 7.88 -3.09 -13.92
CA ARG A 294 7.69 -1.84 -13.16
C ARG A 294 6.86 -0.82 -13.93
N GLN A 295 7.16 -0.63 -15.22
CA GLN A 295 6.43 0.31 -16.07
C GLN A 295 4.95 -0.06 -16.21
N ARG A 296 4.63 -1.36 -16.30
CA ARG A 296 3.23 -1.85 -16.29
C ARG A 296 2.56 -1.55 -14.95
N ALA A 297 3.21 -1.87 -13.83
CA ALA A 297 2.68 -1.62 -12.50
C ALA A 297 2.43 -0.12 -12.23
N ASP A 298 3.34 0.75 -12.65
CA ASP A 298 3.19 2.20 -12.49
C ASP A 298 2.09 2.75 -13.41
N GLY A 299 1.95 2.20 -14.63
CA GLY A 299 0.85 2.53 -15.53
C GLY A 299 -0.52 2.12 -14.99
N GLU A 300 -0.61 0.95 -14.35
CA GLU A 300 -1.82 0.46 -13.69
C GLU A 300 -2.18 1.31 -12.47
N ARG A 301 -1.20 1.64 -11.62
CA ARG A 301 -1.39 2.57 -10.49
C ARG A 301 -1.89 3.93 -10.95
N ALA A 302 -1.27 4.52 -11.98
CA ALA A 302 -1.70 5.80 -12.52
C ALA A 302 -3.10 5.75 -13.16
N ARG A 303 -3.57 4.58 -13.59
CA ARG A 303 -4.97 4.39 -14.04
C ARG A 303 -5.91 4.29 -12.85
N GLN A 304 -5.55 3.53 -11.82
CA GLN A 304 -6.32 3.40 -10.59
C GLN A 304 -6.46 4.75 -9.86
N ASP A 305 -5.39 5.53 -9.76
CA ASP A 305 -5.41 6.86 -9.14
C ASP A 305 -6.34 7.81 -9.90
N ARG A 306 -6.31 7.79 -11.24
CA ARG A 306 -7.20 8.60 -12.08
C ARG A 306 -8.67 8.21 -11.90
N GLU A 307 -8.95 6.92 -11.76
CA GLU A 307 -10.31 6.42 -11.51
C GLU A 307 -10.79 6.78 -10.10
N ALA A 308 -9.93 6.61 -9.09
CA ALA A 308 -10.24 7.00 -7.72
C ALA A 308 -10.50 8.51 -7.59
N ASP A 309 -9.73 9.35 -8.27
CA ASP A 309 -9.95 10.80 -8.30
C ASP A 309 -11.24 11.17 -9.03
N ARG A 310 -11.61 10.44 -10.09
CA ARG A 310 -12.91 10.62 -10.76
C ARG A 310 -14.06 10.29 -9.81
N GLN A 311 -14.01 9.13 -9.14
CA GLN A 311 -15.02 8.72 -8.16
C GLN A 311 -15.13 9.71 -6.98
N ARG A 312 -14.00 10.26 -6.51
CA ARG A 312 -14.00 11.29 -5.46
C ARG A 312 -14.67 12.59 -5.92
N ARG A 313 -14.47 13.00 -7.18
CA ARG A 313 -15.12 14.18 -7.74
C ARG A 313 -16.62 13.97 -7.89
N GLU A 314 -17.04 12.83 -8.44
CA GLU A 314 -18.45 12.48 -8.58
C GLU A 314 -19.16 12.41 -7.21
N ALA A 315 -18.56 11.72 -6.23
CA ALA A 315 -19.10 11.68 -4.87
C ALA A 315 -19.12 13.07 -4.20
N GLY A 316 -18.14 13.92 -4.49
CA GLY A 316 -18.09 15.30 -4.03
C GLY A 316 -19.20 16.17 -4.63
N GLU A 317 -19.45 16.04 -5.93
CA GLU A 317 -20.52 16.75 -6.66
C GLU A 317 -21.90 16.29 -6.19
N GLU A 318 -22.10 14.99 -5.98
CA GLU A 318 -23.34 14.43 -5.44
C GLU A 318 -23.60 14.94 -4.01
N ARG A 319 -22.59 14.94 -3.15
CA ARG A 319 -22.69 15.53 -1.81
C ARG A 319 -23.01 17.02 -1.87
N ALA A 320 -22.37 17.77 -2.76
CA ALA A 320 -22.64 19.20 -2.93
C ALA A 320 -24.06 19.46 -3.49
N ARG A 321 -24.58 18.55 -4.32
CA ARG A 321 -25.97 18.60 -4.80
C ARG A 321 -26.95 18.32 -3.68
N LEU A 322 -26.76 17.23 -2.93
CA LEU A 322 -27.60 16.87 -1.79
C LEU A 322 -27.60 17.97 -0.71
N GLN A 323 -26.44 18.61 -0.47
CA GLN A 323 -26.35 19.75 0.44
C GLN A 323 -27.14 20.96 -0.05
N ARG A 324 -27.13 21.26 -1.36
CA ARG A 324 -27.94 22.33 -1.94
C ARG A 324 -29.43 22.03 -1.85
N GLU A 325 -29.84 20.82 -2.23
CA GLU A 325 -31.24 20.38 -2.13
C GLU A 325 -31.75 20.42 -0.67
N TRP A 326 -30.90 20.04 0.29
CA TRP A 326 -31.21 20.14 1.71
C TRP A 326 -31.33 21.58 2.19
N ALA A 327 -30.38 22.45 1.81
CA ALA A 327 -30.41 23.87 2.18
C ALA A 327 -31.66 24.56 1.61
N ASP A 328 -32.04 24.27 0.37
CA ASP A 328 -33.26 24.76 -0.26
C ASP A 328 -34.50 24.28 0.49
N TYR A 329 -34.55 22.99 0.85
CA TYR A 329 -35.62 22.42 1.66
C TYR A 329 -35.73 23.08 3.04
N GLU A 330 -34.61 23.27 3.73
CA GLU A 330 -34.55 23.90 5.06
C GLU A 330 -34.97 25.38 5.02
N SER A 331 -34.56 26.12 3.98
CA SER A 331 -35.00 27.49 3.77
C SER A 331 -36.52 27.59 3.55
N GLY A 332 -37.10 26.64 2.80
CA GLY A 332 -38.54 26.53 2.57
C GLY A 332 -39.33 26.31 3.86
N LEU A 333 -38.80 25.51 4.78
CA LEU A 333 -39.41 25.24 6.09
C LEU A 333 -39.47 26.48 6.99
N HIS A 334 -38.57 27.44 6.81
CA HIS A 334 -38.49 28.64 7.63
C HIS A 334 -39.13 29.88 7.01
N THR A 335 -39.79 29.75 5.86
CA THR A 335 -40.55 30.85 5.24
C THR A 335 -41.62 31.41 6.19
N PRO A 336 -41.93 32.72 6.12
CA PRO A 336 -42.95 33.33 6.97
C PRO A 336 -44.32 32.67 6.78
N ALA A 337 -44.64 32.21 5.56
CA ALA A 337 -45.85 31.45 5.28
C ALA A 337 -45.88 30.09 6.01
N ALA A 338 -44.76 29.34 6.01
CA ALA A 338 -44.67 28.07 6.73
C ALA A 338 -44.78 28.25 8.25
N ARG A 339 -44.20 29.35 8.79
CA ARG A 339 -44.32 29.71 10.21
C ARG A 339 -45.75 30.12 10.59
N LEU A 340 -46.44 30.89 9.76
CA LEU A 340 -47.85 31.23 9.99
C LEU A 340 -48.74 30.00 9.93
N LEU A 341 -48.48 29.11 8.98
CA LEU A 341 -49.24 27.88 8.82
C LEU A 341 -48.99 26.90 9.98
N SER A 342 -47.76 26.84 10.52
CA SER A 342 -47.46 26.04 11.71
C SER A 342 -48.13 26.60 12.96
N ILE A 343 -48.12 27.91 13.15
CA ILE A 343 -48.87 28.59 14.23
C ILE A 343 -50.36 28.33 14.07
N GLY A 344 -50.91 28.45 12.85
CA GLY A 344 -52.31 28.14 12.56
C GLY A 344 -52.69 26.70 12.90
N ARG A 345 -51.85 25.72 12.53
CA ARG A 345 -52.03 24.32 12.92
C ARG A 345 -51.97 24.13 14.44
N ALA A 346 -51.05 24.81 15.13
CA ALA A 346 -50.96 24.77 16.59
C ALA A 346 -52.22 25.34 17.24
N ALA A 347 -52.72 26.47 16.76
CA ALA A 347 -53.92 27.12 17.25
C ALA A 347 -55.15 26.23 17.03
N VAL A 348 -55.40 25.76 15.78
CA VAL A 348 -56.50 24.86 15.46
C VAL A 348 -56.48 23.61 16.34
N TRP A 349 -55.29 23.03 16.55
CA TRP A 349 -55.14 21.85 17.38
C TRP A 349 -55.48 22.09 18.84
N VAL A 350 -54.93 23.15 19.44
CA VAL A 350 -55.19 23.46 20.85
C VAL A 350 -56.66 23.87 21.02
N SER A 351 -57.22 24.66 20.11
CA SER A 351 -58.65 25.01 20.10
C SER A 351 -59.54 23.77 20.02
N LEU A 352 -59.22 22.79 19.18
CA LEU A 352 -59.96 21.53 19.10
C LEU A 352 -59.98 20.82 20.47
N TRP A 353 -58.84 20.70 21.13
CA TRP A 353 -58.77 20.06 22.46
C TRP A 353 -59.46 20.87 23.55
N SER A 354 -59.37 22.19 23.52
CA SER A 354 -60.11 23.06 24.43
C SER A 354 -61.62 22.88 24.26
N CYS A 355 -62.09 22.82 23.01
CA CYS A 355 -63.49 22.52 22.70
C CYS A 355 -63.90 21.13 23.20
N LEU A 356 -63.04 20.11 23.04
CA LEU A 356 -63.33 18.75 23.53
C LEU A 356 -63.35 18.66 25.05
N ALA A 357 -62.40 19.29 25.74
CA ALA A 357 -62.38 19.35 27.19
C ALA A 357 -63.61 20.11 27.72
N PHE A 358 -63.95 21.24 27.10
CA PHE A 358 -65.16 21.99 27.44
C PHE A 358 -66.42 21.16 27.22
N ALA A 359 -66.57 20.53 26.06
CA ALA A 359 -67.71 19.67 25.75
C ALA A 359 -67.82 18.50 26.75
N ALA A 360 -66.70 17.87 27.13
CA ALA A 360 -66.69 16.81 28.13
C ALA A 360 -67.16 17.30 29.51
N VAL A 361 -66.70 18.48 29.95
CA VAL A 361 -67.13 19.10 31.21
C VAL A 361 -68.61 19.52 31.16
N SER A 362 -69.07 20.08 30.04
CA SER A 362 -70.48 20.44 29.85
C SER A 362 -71.37 19.20 29.82
N LEU A 363 -70.95 18.11 29.17
CA LEU A 363 -71.69 16.85 29.14
C LEU A 363 -71.72 16.19 30.52
N LEU A 364 -70.62 16.24 31.28
CA LEU A 364 -70.60 15.81 32.67
C LEU A 364 -71.56 16.64 33.52
N TRP A 365 -71.59 17.96 33.33
CA TRP A 365 -72.54 18.85 34.00
C TRP A 365 -73.99 18.53 33.65
N VAL A 366 -74.31 18.31 32.38
CA VAL A 366 -75.66 17.90 31.94
C VAL A 366 -76.03 16.54 32.52
N ALA A 367 -75.12 15.57 32.51
CA ALA A 367 -75.36 14.24 33.08
C ALA A 367 -75.54 14.28 34.60
N MET A 368 -74.89 15.23 35.28
CA MET A 368 -75.04 15.46 36.70
C MET A 368 -76.16 16.47 37.04
N TRP A 369 -76.87 17.01 36.05
CA TRP A 369 -77.82 18.11 36.23
C TRP A 369 -78.93 17.78 37.22
N ASP A 370 -79.53 16.59 37.11
CA ASP A 370 -80.56 16.10 38.04
C ASP A 370 -80.04 15.90 39.46
N TRP A 371 -78.78 15.45 39.59
CA TRP A 371 -78.13 15.32 40.89
C TRP A 371 -77.84 16.70 41.50
N THR A 372 -77.38 17.66 40.69
CA THR A 372 -77.04 19.01 41.14
C THR A 372 -78.24 19.87 41.50
N TRP A 373 -79.41 19.64 40.89
CA TRP A 373 -80.63 20.38 41.20
C TRP A 373 -81.13 20.10 42.63
N GLN A 374 -80.92 18.88 43.16
CA GLN A 374 -81.25 18.53 44.55
C GLN A 374 -80.30 19.16 45.60
N TRP A 375 -79.11 19.63 45.21
CA TRP A 375 -78.06 20.09 46.14
C TRP A 375 -77.81 21.61 46.12
N GLY A 376 -78.65 22.38 45.43
CA GLY A 376 -78.61 23.86 45.44
C GLY A 376 -77.63 24.48 44.44
N SER A 377 -77.81 25.79 44.18
CA SER A 377 -77.20 26.57 43.08
C SER A 377 -75.66 26.67 43.07
N GLY A 378 -74.96 26.20 44.11
CA GLY A 378 -73.50 26.28 44.22
C GLY A 378 -72.77 25.41 43.19
N THR A 379 -73.30 24.22 42.88
CA THR A 379 -72.66 23.24 41.97
C THR A 379 -72.62 23.69 40.51
N ALA A 380 -73.65 24.40 40.04
CA ALA A 380 -73.67 24.97 38.70
C ALA A 380 -72.59 26.06 38.52
N SER A 381 -72.35 26.87 39.56
CA SER A 381 -71.31 27.90 39.53
C SER A 381 -69.90 27.30 39.50
N ALA A 382 -69.66 26.21 40.24
CA ALA A 382 -68.35 25.54 40.30
C ALA A 382 -67.96 24.89 38.96
N LEU A 383 -68.90 24.27 38.26
CA LEU A 383 -68.64 23.64 36.96
C LEU A 383 -68.47 24.67 35.83
N TRP A 384 -69.22 25.77 35.86
CA TRP A 384 -69.00 26.91 34.96
C TRP A 384 -67.63 27.56 35.20
N LEU A 385 -67.24 27.68 36.48
CA LEU A 385 -65.89 28.10 36.84
C LEU A 385 -64.84 27.12 36.28
N ALA A 386 -65.03 25.81 36.45
CA ALA A 386 -64.09 24.79 35.94
C ALA A 386 -63.93 24.87 34.41
N GLY A 387 -65.02 25.03 33.67
CA GLY A 387 -64.98 25.25 32.22
C GLY A 387 -64.21 26.53 31.84
N THR A 388 -64.43 27.60 32.59
CA THR A 388 -63.71 28.88 32.40
C THR A 388 -62.21 28.75 32.72
N HIS A 389 -61.85 27.98 33.74
CA HIS A 389 -60.45 27.69 34.10
C HIS A 389 -59.75 26.82 33.04
N ILE A 390 -60.45 25.85 32.43
CA ILE A 390 -59.92 25.07 31.30
C ILE A 390 -59.67 25.97 30.09
N ALA A 391 -60.60 26.89 29.78
CA ALA A 391 -60.42 27.87 28.71
C ALA A 391 -59.24 28.82 28.98
N LEU A 392 -59.11 29.32 30.22
CA LEU A 392 -57.98 30.17 30.64
C LEU A 392 -56.65 29.41 30.61
N ALA A 393 -56.60 28.14 31.02
CA ALA A 393 -55.40 27.31 30.96
C ALA A 393 -54.99 26.94 29.52
N ALA A 394 -55.94 26.92 28.59
CA ALA A 394 -55.66 26.69 27.18
C ALA A 394 -54.88 27.84 26.53
N VAL A 395 -55.11 29.10 26.94
CA VAL A 395 -54.45 30.27 26.34
C VAL A 395 -52.92 30.23 26.47
N PRO A 396 -52.32 30.01 27.66
CA PRO A 396 -50.88 29.80 27.79
C PRO A 396 -50.39 28.60 26.97
N ALA A 397 -51.15 27.51 26.91
CA ALA A 397 -50.79 26.34 26.13
C ALA A 397 -50.74 26.65 24.61
N VAL A 398 -51.68 27.44 24.08
CA VAL A 398 -51.63 27.96 22.71
C VAL A 398 -50.39 28.83 22.52
N CYS A 399 -50.13 29.78 23.41
CA CYS A 399 -48.99 30.71 23.29
C CYS A 399 -47.65 29.98 23.30
N PHE A 400 -47.43 29.06 24.24
CA PHE A 400 -46.20 28.25 24.29
C PHE A 400 -46.05 27.37 23.05
N ARG A 401 -47.16 26.83 22.53
CA ARG A 401 -47.16 26.00 21.32
C ARG A 401 -46.98 26.82 20.06
N ALA A 402 -47.49 28.03 19.99
CA ALA A 402 -47.27 28.96 18.90
C ALA A 402 -45.79 29.39 18.84
N ILE A 403 -45.16 29.63 19.98
CA ILE A 403 -43.71 29.92 20.04
C ILE A 403 -42.92 28.70 19.53
N ALA A 404 -43.22 27.49 20.03
CA ALA A 404 -42.57 26.27 19.55
C ALA A 404 -42.84 26.00 18.05
N ALA A 405 -44.06 26.24 17.59
CA ALA A 405 -44.45 26.08 16.19
C ALA A 405 -43.78 27.09 15.27
N SER A 406 -43.59 28.33 15.73
CA SER A 406 -42.89 29.37 14.99
C SER A 406 -41.41 29.07 14.84
N ALA A 407 -40.78 28.53 15.90
CA ALA A 407 -39.38 28.12 15.89
C ALA A 407 -39.15 26.90 14.98
N LEU A 408 -40.09 25.95 14.98
CA LEU A 408 -40.04 24.75 14.15
C LEU A 408 -40.51 24.98 12.70
N GLY A 409 -41.18 26.11 12.42
CA GLY A 409 -41.70 26.44 11.09
C GLY A 409 -42.55 25.31 10.49
N GLY A 410 -42.37 25.03 9.20
CA GLY A 410 -43.10 23.99 8.47
C GLY A 410 -42.93 22.57 9.03
N THR A 411 -41.94 22.32 9.89
CA THR A 411 -41.72 21.02 10.55
C THR A 411 -42.57 20.81 11.79
N TYR A 412 -43.25 21.85 12.30
CA TYR A 412 -44.09 21.71 13.47
C TYR A 412 -45.23 20.71 13.23
N ARG A 413 -45.24 19.67 14.06
CA ARG A 413 -46.30 18.67 14.10
C ARG A 413 -46.92 18.66 15.48
N PRO A 414 -48.26 18.84 15.60
CA PRO A 414 -48.91 18.63 16.87
C PRO A 414 -48.76 17.15 17.26
N PRO A 415 -48.31 16.84 18.49
CA PRO A 415 -48.23 15.45 18.97
C PRO A 415 -49.65 14.92 19.22
N ILE A 416 -50.24 14.32 18.19
CA ILE A 416 -51.65 13.89 18.16
C ILE A 416 -51.94 12.79 19.21
N LEU A 417 -51.00 11.87 19.41
CA LEU A 417 -51.24 10.62 20.17
C LEU A 417 -50.56 10.59 21.54
N ARG A 418 -49.90 11.68 21.96
CA ARG A 418 -49.10 11.68 23.21
C ARG A 418 -49.35 12.94 24.03
N PRO A 419 -50.48 13.02 24.76
CA PRO A 419 -50.81 14.16 25.61
C PRO A 419 -49.76 14.48 26.66
N ALA A 420 -49.05 13.48 27.18
CA ALA A 420 -47.94 13.70 28.10
C ALA A 420 -46.77 14.50 27.48
N GLN A 421 -46.61 14.48 26.15
CA GLN A 421 -45.60 15.27 25.43
C GLN A 421 -46.10 16.69 25.10
N TRP A 422 -47.29 17.08 25.58
CA TRP A 422 -47.87 18.41 25.36
C TRP A 422 -47.19 19.50 26.18
N LEU A 423 -46.51 19.13 27.27
CA LEU A 423 -45.71 20.03 28.08
C LEU A 423 -44.22 19.90 27.72
N PRO A 424 -43.48 21.01 27.59
CA PRO A 424 -42.06 20.96 27.23
C PRO A 424 -41.28 20.21 28.32
N THR A 425 -40.68 19.08 27.95
CA THR A 425 -39.94 18.22 28.89
C THR A 425 -38.57 18.79 29.31
N ARG A 426 -38.10 19.91 28.72
CA ARG A 426 -36.69 20.35 28.83
C ARG A 426 -36.40 21.85 29.10
N ARG A 427 -37.33 22.66 29.63
CA ARG A 427 -37.01 24.06 30.06
C ARG A 427 -37.63 24.41 31.44
N PRO A 428 -37.09 25.45 32.13
CA PRO A 428 -36.74 25.40 33.55
C PRO A 428 -37.94 25.33 34.49
N ASP A 429 -37.68 24.88 35.71
CA ASP A 429 -38.65 24.60 36.76
C ASP A 429 -39.67 25.72 37.01
N ALA A 430 -39.38 26.96 36.61
CA ALA A 430 -40.29 28.11 36.67
C ALA A 430 -41.62 27.92 35.93
N VAL A 431 -41.64 27.34 34.71
CA VAL A 431 -42.93 27.13 33.98
C VAL A 431 -43.73 26.00 34.62
N ARG A 432 -43.04 24.95 35.10
CA ARG A 432 -43.67 23.89 35.90
C ARG A 432 -44.19 24.43 37.22
N LEU A 433 -43.48 25.35 37.85
CA LEU A 433 -43.89 26.03 39.07
C LEU A 433 -45.13 26.87 38.83
N VAL A 434 -45.17 27.70 37.78
CA VAL A 434 -46.34 28.54 37.45
C VAL A 434 -47.58 27.70 37.14
N VAL A 435 -47.44 26.63 36.33
CA VAL A 435 -48.56 25.72 36.04
C VAL A 435 -49.02 24.97 37.29
N ARG A 436 -48.09 24.50 38.14
CA ARG A 436 -48.41 23.86 39.43
C ARG A 436 -49.07 24.84 40.39
N LEU A 437 -48.60 26.09 40.45
CA LEU A 437 -49.15 27.15 41.30
C LEU A 437 -50.58 27.49 40.86
N ALA A 438 -50.81 27.61 39.55
CA ALA A 438 -52.13 27.88 38.99
C ALA A 438 -53.11 26.72 39.26
N LEU A 439 -52.67 25.47 39.11
CA LEU A 439 -53.47 24.28 39.47
C LEU A 439 -53.72 24.21 40.98
N PHE A 440 -52.72 24.52 41.81
CA PHE A 440 -52.84 24.53 43.26
C PHE A 440 -53.79 25.63 43.75
N LEU A 441 -53.67 26.85 43.23
CA LEU A 441 -54.58 27.96 43.49
C LEU A 441 -56.01 27.64 43.05
N GLY A 442 -56.17 27.02 41.87
CA GLY A 442 -57.47 26.55 41.39
C GLY A 442 -58.09 25.49 42.30
N MET A 443 -57.32 24.50 42.75
CA MET A 443 -57.78 23.45 43.67
C MET A 443 -58.06 23.99 45.08
N ALA A 444 -57.22 24.88 45.61
CA ALA A 444 -57.41 25.51 46.91
C ALA A 444 -58.68 26.39 46.92
N TYR A 445 -58.93 27.11 45.82
CA TYR A 445 -60.16 27.88 45.65
C TYR A 445 -61.39 26.98 45.55
N LEU A 446 -61.32 25.88 44.78
CA LEU A 446 -62.42 24.91 44.66
C LEU A 446 -62.73 24.24 46.01
N ALA A 447 -61.69 23.86 46.76
CA ALA A 447 -61.82 23.31 48.11
C ALA A 447 -62.44 24.36 49.06
N GLY A 448 -61.99 25.61 49.00
CA GLY A 448 -62.56 26.71 49.78
C GLY A 448 -64.05 26.92 49.49
N ALA A 449 -64.44 26.92 48.20
CA ALA A 449 -65.85 27.04 47.79
C ALA A 449 -66.70 25.86 48.28
N LEU A 450 -66.21 24.62 48.14
CA LEU A 450 -66.92 23.43 48.64
C LEU A 450 -67.01 23.41 50.17
N THR A 451 -65.98 23.87 50.88
CA THR A 451 -65.99 23.93 52.34
C THR A 451 -66.94 25.02 52.83
N HIS A 452 -66.98 26.16 52.15
CA HIS A 452 -67.93 27.23 52.44
C HIS A 452 -69.37 26.77 52.23
N ASP A 453 -69.67 26.11 51.12
CA ASP A 453 -71.01 25.59 50.83
C ASP A 453 -71.41 24.47 51.79
N PHE A 454 -70.47 23.60 52.18
CA PHE A 454 -70.69 22.56 53.18
C PHE A 454 -70.97 23.15 54.58
N LEU A 455 -70.20 24.14 55.00
CA LEU A 455 -70.41 24.83 56.28
C LEU A 455 -71.74 25.61 56.29
N ALA A 456 -72.08 26.27 55.18
CA ALA A 456 -73.36 26.94 55.02
C ALA A 456 -74.54 25.95 55.02
N ALA A 457 -74.36 24.74 54.47
CA ALA A 457 -75.35 23.66 54.51
C ALA A 457 -75.54 23.10 55.93
N ILE A 458 -74.45 22.93 56.69
CA ILE A 458 -74.51 22.54 58.11
C ILE A 458 -75.25 23.61 58.92
N GLU A 459 -74.94 24.89 58.71
CA GLU A 459 -75.59 25.99 59.43
C GLU A 459 -77.08 26.12 59.11
N LYS A 460 -77.48 25.90 57.85
CA LYS A 460 -78.89 25.89 57.43
C LYS A 460 -79.67 24.64 57.86
N SER A 461 -79.01 23.52 58.16
CA SER A 461 -79.69 22.29 58.57
C SER A 461 -80.38 22.38 59.93
N GLY A 462 -80.19 23.47 60.70
CA GLY A 462 -80.91 23.74 61.94
C GLY A 462 -80.62 22.75 63.09
N LEU A 463 -79.63 21.88 62.94
CA LEU A 463 -79.24 20.91 63.96
C LEU A 463 -78.69 21.63 65.22
N PRO A 464 -79.30 21.43 66.41
CA PRO A 464 -78.84 22.07 67.63
C PRO A 464 -77.40 21.64 67.95
N ARG A 465 -76.50 22.60 68.15
CA ARG A 465 -75.05 22.40 68.43
C ARG A 465 -74.71 21.55 69.67
N GLY A 466 -75.71 21.00 70.39
CA GLY A 466 -75.55 20.21 71.62
C GLY A 466 -75.69 18.68 71.50
N GLN A 467 -75.93 18.10 70.31
CA GLN A 467 -76.12 16.64 70.14
C GLN A 467 -75.19 15.99 69.10
N MET A 468 -73.96 16.49 68.92
CA MET A 468 -72.89 15.75 68.23
C MET A 468 -72.10 14.87 69.21
N GLY A 469 -72.82 14.08 70.01
CA GLY A 469 -72.27 13.03 70.86
C GLY A 469 -72.92 11.69 70.51
N ALA A 470 -72.16 10.81 69.86
CA ALA A 470 -72.46 9.39 69.66
C ALA A 470 -73.79 9.04 68.96
N VAL A 471 -73.84 9.21 67.63
CA VAL A 471 -74.77 8.43 66.79
C VAL A 471 -74.13 7.06 66.55
N ALA A 472 -74.50 6.10 67.39
CA ALA A 472 -74.21 4.69 67.20
C ALA A 472 -75.14 4.13 66.10
N PHE A 473 -74.52 3.51 65.09
CA PHE A 473 -75.19 2.77 64.02
C PHE A 473 -75.71 1.43 64.55
N THR A 474 -76.88 1.40 65.19
CA THR A 474 -77.64 0.17 65.45
C THR A 474 -79.11 0.51 65.69
N ASP A 475 -79.93 0.48 64.63
CA ASP A 475 -81.21 -0.26 64.52
C ASP A 475 -81.98 0.24 63.29
N ILE A 476 -82.14 -0.64 62.30
CA ILE A 476 -83.13 -0.47 61.23
C ILE A 476 -83.99 -1.74 61.27
N SER A 477 -85.19 -1.60 61.84
CA SER A 477 -86.22 -2.62 61.73
C SER A 477 -86.98 -2.49 60.40
N PRO A 478 -87.61 -3.59 59.92
CA PRO A 478 -88.21 -3.68 58.60
C PRO A 478 -89.71 -3.33 58.62
N PHE A 479 -90.21 -2.84 57.47
CA PHE A 479 -91.60 -2.45 57.15
C PHE A 479 -92.08 -1.16 57.85
N GLY A 480 -92.65 -0.17 57.18
CA GLY A 480 -93.02 0.01 55.79
C GLY A 480 -93.91 1.25 55.75
N ASN A 481 -93.65 2.18 54.84
CA ASN A 481 -94.69 3.09 54.38
C ASN A 481 -94.45 3.41 52.91
N VAL A 482 -95.44 3.00 52.13
CA VAL A 482 -95.54 3.07 50.69
C VAL A 482 -95.88 4.51 50.30
N ILE A 483 -94.96 5.19 49.62
CA ILE A 483 -95.25 6.41 48.87
C ILE A 483 -95.22 6.04 47.38
N SER A 484 -96.35 6.27 46.74
CA SER A 484 -96.68 5.96 45.35
C SER A 484 -95.70 6.58 44.34
N LEU A 485 -94.92 5.73 43.67
CA LEU A 485 -94.07 6.05 42.51
C LEU A 485 -94.82 5.75 41.21
N ARG A 486 -95.78 6.60 40.84
CA ARG A 486 -96.50 6.44 39.56
C ARG A 486 -96.60 7.68 38.67
N ASP A 487 -95.86 8.76 38.95
CA ASP A 487 -95.96 10.00 38.18
C ASP A 487 -94.63 10.68 37.81
N VAL A 488 -93.55 9.91 37.63
CA VAL A 488 -92.24 10.42 37.12
C VAL A 488 -91.91 9.84 35.73
N GLY A 489 -92.93 9.37 35.00
CA GLY A 489 -92.74 8.52 33.82
C GLY A 489 -92.69 9.19 32.44
N SER A 490 -92.77 10.52 32.29
CA SER A 490 -92.99 11.09 30.95
C SER A 490 -92.27 12.40 30.58
N GLN A 491 -91.31 12.89 31.37
CA GLN A 491 -90.50 14.07 30.98
C GLN A 491 -88.98 13.83 30.80
N MET A 492 -88.46 12.63 31.08
CA MET A 492 -87.01 12.34 30.95
C MET A 492 -86.53 12.05 29.52
N ALA A 493 -87.39 11.63 28.59
CA ALA A 493 -86.91 11.01 27.34
C ALA A 493 -86.31 11.96 26.29
N LEU A 494 -86.67 13.25 26.26
CA LEU A 494 -86.27 14.16 25.18
C LEU A 494 -84.92 14.85 25.46
N GLY A 495 -84.65 15.21 26.72
CA GLY A 495 -83.37 15.82 27.13
C GLY A 495 -82.22 14.82 27.15
N GLU A 496 -82.47 13.60 27.63
CA GLU A 496 -81.50 12.49 27.59
C GLU A 496 -81.21 12.03 26.15
N GLY A 497 -82.24 12.01 25.29
CA GLY A 497 -82.09 11.70 23.87
C GLY A 497 -81.22 12.73 23.13
N LEU A 498 -81.39 14.03 23.40
CA LEU A 498 -80.62 15.10 22.76
C LEU A 498 -79.18 15.20 23.27
N SER A 499 -78.94 14.93 24.56
CA SER A 499 -77.59 14.90 25.14
C SER A 499 -76.82 13.67 24.66
N ALA A 500 -77.46 12.50 24.58
CA ALA A 500 -76.90 11.31 23.95
C ALA A 500 -76.61 11.54 22.45
N LEU A 501 -77.50 12.21 21.72
CA LEU A 501 -77.29 12.55 20.31
C LEU A 501 -76.12 13.53 20.14
N CYS A 502 -76.00 14.57 20.97
CA CYS A 502 -74.87 15.50 20.93
C CYS A 502 -73.55 14.82 21.31
N PHE A 503 -73.56 13.94 22.32
CA PHE A 503 -72.40 13.13 22.69
C PHE A 503 -71.97 12.21 21.55
N VAL A 504 -72.93 11.56 20.88
CA VAL A 504 -72.68 10.72 19.70
C VAL A 504 -72.16 11.55 18.54
N LEU A 505 -72.71 12.74 18.27
CA LEU A 505 -72.25 13.61 17.16
C LEU A 505 -70.85 14.18 17.41
N VAL A 506 -70.53 14.60 18.64
CA VAL A 506 -69.16 15.03 19.01
C VAL A 506 -68.20 13.85 18.98
N SER A 507 -68.61 12.68 19.47
CA SER A 507 -67.80 11.46 19.39
C SER A 507 -67.58 11.04 17.93
N VAL A 508 -68.59 11.10 17.07
CA VAL A 508 -68.46 10.81 15.64
C VAL A 508 -67.57 11.85 14.96
N ALA A 509 -67.70 13.15 15.26
CA ALA A 509 -66.80 14.17 14.71
C ALA A 509 -65.34 13.92 15.12
N VAL A 510 -65.08 13.55 16.39
CA VAL A 510 -63.74 13.25 16.90
C VAL A 510 -63.20 11.93 16.34
N PHE A 511 -63.98 10.86 16.41
CA PHE A 511 -63.54 9.52 16.05
C PHE A 511 -63.63 9.24 14.54
N VAL A 512 -64.32 10.06 13.74
CA VAL A 512 -64.36 9.90 12.27
C VAL A 512 -63.51 10.94 11.56
N LEU A 513 -63.49 12.22 11.98
CA LEU A 513 -62.68 13.24 11.32
C LEU A 513 -61.21 13.23 11.78
N ALA A 514 -60.91 12.88 13.05
CA ALA A 514 -59.52 12.81 13.50
C ALA A 514 -58.72 11.68 12.82
N PRO A 515 -59.26 10.48 12.53
CA PRO A 515 -58.54 9.47 11.75
C PRO A 515 -58.31 9.87 10.28
N LEU A 516 -59.25 10.60 9.66
CA LEU A 516 -59.07 11.12 8.30
C LEU A 516 -57.92 12.13 8.23
N TRP A 517 -57.72 12.93 9.28
CA TRP A 517 -56.57 13.82 9.42
C TRP A 517 -55.28 13.09 9.87
N ALA A 518 -55.40 12.08 10.74
CA ALA A 518 -54.26 11.28 11.21
C ALA A 518 -53.60 10.51 10.05
N GLY A 519 -54.37 10.00 9.09
CA GLY A 519 -53.84 9.33 7.90
C GLY A 519 -53.05 10.24 6.95
N ARG A 520 -53.39 11.54 6.87
CA ARG A 520 -52.56 12.53 6.14
C ARG A 520 -51.34 12.95 6.95
N ALA A 521 -51.50 13.20 8.24
CA ALA A 521 -50.40 13.57 9.13
C ALA A 521 -49.32 12.48 9.21
N ARG A 522 -49.72 11.20 9.25
CA ARG A 522 -48.83 10.04 9.25
C ARG A 522 -48.06 9.89 7.94
N ARG A 523 -48.74 9.98 6.79
CA ARG A 523 -48.08 9.94 5.47
C ARG A 523 -47.05 11.06 5.30
N TRP A 524 -47.35 12.25 5.83
CA TRP A 524 -46.36 13.32 5.85
C TRP A 524 -45.19 13.05 6.79
N ASP A 525 -45.38 12.32 7.90
CA ASP A 525 -44.33 12.00 8.90
C ASP A 525 -43.35 10.98 8.39
N GLU A 526 -43.90 9.91 7.80
CA GLU A 526 -43.14 8.89 7.10
C GLU A 526 -42.32 9.51 5.96
N ALA A 527 -42.92 10.39 5.15
CA ALA A 527 -42.20 11.08 4.08
C ALA A 527 -41.08 12.03 4.56
N HIS A 528 -41.18 12.57 5.78
CA HIS A 528 -40.14 13.44 6.35
C HIS A 528 -39.03 12.62 7.02
N GLN A 529 -39.40 11.62 7.83
CA GLN A 529 -38.45 10.68 8.42
C GLN A 529 -37.65 9.94 7.36
N GLN A 530 -38.28 9.58 6.25
CA GLN A 530 -37.61 8.96 5.12
C GLN A 530 -36.55 9.88 4.52
N ARG A 531 -36.87 11.15 4.26
CA ARG A 531 -35.88 12.12 3.75
C ARG A 531 -34.73 12.38 4.72
N VAL A 532 -35.00 12.41 6.03
CA VAL A 532 -33.95 12.54 7.05
C VAL A 532 -33.04 11.32 7.07
N ARG A 533 -33.59 10.11 6.90
CA ARG A 533 -32.80 8.87 6.79
C ARG A 533 -32.00 8.82 5.50
N GLU A 534 -32.57 9.23 4.37
CA GLU A 534 -31.87 9.33 3.09
C GLU A 534 -30.69 10.32 3.19
N TYR A 535 -30.88 11.48 3.83
CA TYR A 535 -29.81 12.43 4.09
C TYR A 535 -28.72 11.89 5.04
N GLN A 536 -29.12 11.18 6.10
CA GLN A 536 -28.18 10.56 7.04
C GLN A 536 -27.42 9.38 6.44
N ALA A 537 -28.03 8.63 5.53
CA ALA A 537 -27.39 7.51 4.84
C ALA A 537 -26.42 7.97 3.74
N GLY A 538 -26.62 9.17 3.19
CA GLY A 538 -25.69 9.80 2.25
C GLY A 538 -24.49 10.53 2.89
N ARG A 539 -24.44 10.58 4.23
CA ARG A 539 -23.39 11.24 5.03
C ARG A 539 -22.38 10.20 5.52
#